data_AF-A0A510IPI2-F1
#
_entry.id   AF-A0A510IPI2-F1
#
_cell.length_a   1.000
_cell.length_b   1.000
_cell.length_c   1.000
_cell.angle_alpha   90.00
_cell.angle_beta   90.00
_cell.angle_gamma   90.00
#
_symmetry.space_group_name_H-M   'P 1'
#
loop_
_entity.id
_entity.type
_entity.pdbx_description
1 polymer ?
#
loop_
_entity_poly.entity_id
_entity_poly.type
_entity_poly.pdbx_seq_one_letter_code
_entity_poly.pdbx_strand_id
1 'polypeptide(L)'
;MDSKIAGAIGLLAPATLVGMWVIYLFSVRPDCADSIQLAMDSAKYALTPSESGTWLFIYTLTSITVGLVTSFILFFSANKQVAMYITAAHSIAALFLYTWSLVLVIALPLFFFDKVRKNT
;
A
#
# COMPACT_ATOMS: atom_id res chain seq x y z
N MET A 1 6.12 3.15 22.46
CA MET A 1 4.66 3.15 22.24
C MET A 1 4.31 3.85 20.93
N ASP A 2 4.93 5.00 20.65
CA ASP A 2 4.66 5.81 19.44
C ASP A 2 4.84 5.05 18.13
N SER A 3 5.85 4.17 18.05
CA SER A 3 6.06 3.32 16.87
C SER A 3 4.94 2.33 16.60
N LYS A 4 4.31 1.78 17.64
CA LYS A 4 3.16 0.89 17.48
C LYS A 4 1.93 1.67 16.99
N ILE A 5 1.76 2.91 17.45
CA ILE A 5 0.69 3.82 16.96
C ILE A 5 0.95 4.18 15.50
N ALA A 6 2.19 4.55 15.15
CA ALA A 6 2.60 4.81 13.77
C ALA A 6 2.37 3.59 12.86
N GLY A 7 2.68 2.39 13.35
CA GLY A 7 2.40 1.13 12.64
C GLY A 7 0.90 0.88 12.45
N ALA A 8 0.08 1.10 13.47
CA ALA A 8 -1.37 0.93 13.38
C ALA A 8 -2.01 1.92 12.38
N ILE A 9 -1.59 3.17 12.42
CA ILE A 9 -2.01 4.19 11.45
C ILE A 9 -1.48 3.85 10.05
N GLY A 10 -0.26 3.31 9.97
CA GLY A 10 0.35 2.86 8.72
C GLY A 10 -0.42 1.74 8.01
N LEU A 11 -1.21 0.95 8.73
CA LEU A 11 -2.08 -0.07 8.16
C LEU A 11 -3.31 0.48 7.43
N LEU A 12 -3.69 1.75 7.66
CA LEU A 12 -4.83 2.36 6.99
C LEU A 12 -4.60 2.49 5.48
N ALA A 13 -3.37 2.81 5.07
CA ALA A 13 -2.98 2.92 3.67
C ALA A 13 -3.13 1.57 2.92
N PRO A 14 -2.45 0.47 3.31
CA PRO A 14 -2.60 -0.81 2.63
C PRO A 14 -4.04 -1.35 2.70
N ALA A 15 -4.79 -1.13 3.78
CA ALA A 15 -6.20 -1.51 3.83
C ALA A 15 -7.04 -0.77 2.78
N THR A 16 -6.84 0.54 2.63
CA THR A 16 -7.53 1.36 1.62
C THR A 16 -7.13 0.93 0.20
N LEU A 17 -5.85 0.70 -0.03
CA LEU A 17 -5.31 0.28 -1.32
C LEU A 17 -5.80 -1.11 -1.73
N VAL A 18 -5.94 -2.05 -0.78
CA VAL A 18 -6.57 -3.36 -1.05
C VAL A 18 -8.01 -3.16 -1.52
N GLY A 19 -8.79 -2.32 -0.84
CA GLY A 19 -10.15 -1.99 -1.26
C GLY A 19 -10.20 -1.41 -2.68
N MET A 20 -9.33 -0.44 -2.98
CA MET A 20 -9.22 0.13 -4.32
C MET A 20 -8.81 -0.89 -5.37
N TRP A 21 -7.81 -1.74 -5.06
CA TRP A 21 -7.31 -2.77 -5.96
C TRP A 21 -8.41 -3.76 -6.34
N VAL A 22 -9.22 -4.17 -5.36
CA VAL A 22 -10.37 -5.05 -5.55
C VAL A 22 -11.45 -4.37 -6.40
N ILE A 23 -11.81 -3.11 -6.09
CA ILE A 23 -12.81 -2.35 -6.86
C ILE A 23 -12.37 -2.19 -8.32
N TYR A 24 -11.10 -1.87 -8.57
CA TYR A 24 -10.58 -1.75 -9.93
C TYR A 24 -10.61 -3.08 -10.67
N LEU A 25 -10.27 -4.19 -10.01
CA LEU A 25 -10.31 -5.51 -10.63
C LEU A 25 -11.74 -5.84 -11.12
N PHE A 26 -12.74 -5.64 -10.26
CA PHE A 26 -14.15 -5.88 -10.60
C PHE A 26 -14.71 -4.87 -11.61
N SER A 27 -14.20 -3.64 -11.64
CA SER A 27 -14.65 -2.64 -12.62
C SER A 27 -14.11 -2.95 -14.03
N VAL A 28 -12.90 -3.51 -14.13
CA VAL A 28 -12.27 -3.86 -15.42
C VAL A 28 -12.74 -5.23 -15.92
N ARG A 29 -13.06 -6.16 -15.02
CA ARG A 29 -13.54 -7.52 -15.34
C ARG A 29 -14.77 -7.86 -14.49
N PRO A 30 -15.96 -7.31 -14.79
CA PRO A 30 -17.15 -7.54 -13.98
C PRO A 30 -17.58 -9.01 -13.94
N ASP A 31 -17.35 -9.73 -15.04
CA ASP A 31 -17.62 -11.16 -15.25
C ASP A 31 -16.72 -12.09 -14.40
N CYS A 32 -15.73 -11.55 -13.68
CA CYS A 32 -14.84 -12.35 -12.84
C CYS A 32 -15.53 -13.01 -11.63
N ALA A 33 -16.74 -12.58 -11.27
CA ALA A 33 -17.56 -13.18 -10.22
C ALA A 33 -18.31 -14.45 -10.68
N ASP A 34 -18.42 -14.68 -11.99
CA ASP A 34 -19.28 -15.72 -12.55
C ASP A 34 -18.64 -17.12 -12.47
N SER A 35 -17.30 -17.21 -12.38
CA SER A 35 -16.61 -18.48 -12.16
C SER A 35 -15.19 -18.29 -11.62
N ILE A 36 -14.66 -19.35 -10.98
CA ILE A 36 -13.26 -19.40 -10.53
C ILE A 36 -12.29 -19.18 -11.70
N GLN A 37 -12.61 -19.70 -12.89
CA GLN A 37 -11.77 -19.57 -14.08
C GLN A 37 -11.65 -18.10 -14.51
N LEU A 38 -12.76 -17.35 -14.53
CA LEU A 38 -12.78 -15.93 -14.88
C LEU A 38 -12.09 -15.07 -13.82
N ALA A 39 -12.21 -15.44 -12.54
CA ALA A 39 -11.44 -14.83 -11.45
C ALA A 39 -9.93 -15.02 -11.65
N MET A 40 -9.49 -16.23 -12.00
CA MET A 40 -8.09 -16.52 -12.29
C MET A 40 -7.57 -15.73 -13.50
N ASP A 41 -8.36 -15.63 -14.57
CA ASP A 41 -7.96 -14.88 -15.76
C ASP A 41 -7.90 -13.37 -15.51
N SER A 42 -8.75 -12.86 -14.62
CA SER A 42 -8.70 -11.47 -14.15
C SER A 42 -7.46 -11.20 -13.28
N ALA A 43 -7.10 -12.12 -12.40
CA ALA A 43 -5.87 -12.04 -11.64
C ALA A 43 -4.63 -12.08 -12.55
N LYS A 44 -4.61 -12.97 -13.56
CA LYS A 44 -3.54 -12.99 -14.57
C LYS A 44 -3.45 -11.66 -15.29
N TYR A 45 -4.57 -11.10 -15.74
CA TYR A 45 -4.60 -9.79 -16.37
C TYR A 45 -3.98 -8.72 -15.47
N ALA A 46 -4.44 -8.60 -14.22
CA ALA A 46 -3.93 -7.60 -13.27
C ALA A 46 -2.42 -7.72 -12.97
N LEU A 47 -1.84 -8.90 -13.18
CA LEU A 47 -0.43 -9.20 -12.94
C LEU A 47 0.42 -9.26 -14.23
N THR A 48 -0.19 -9.09 -15.41
CA THR A 48 0.50 -9.22 -16.70
C THR A 48 0.97 -7.84 -17.20
N PRO A 49 2.29 -7.57 -17.29
CA PRO A 49 2.81 -6.23 -17.61
C PRO A 49 2.60 -5.76 -19.06
N SER A 50 2.15 -6.65 -19.96
CA SER A 50 2.02 -6.37 -21.39
C SER A 50 0.71 -5.67 -21.78
N GLU A 51 -0.26 -5.59 -20.88
CA GLU A 51 -1.58 -5.01 -21.13
C GLU A 51 -1.66 -3.56 -20.65
N SER A 52 -2.31 -2.69 -21.42
CA SER A 52 -2.50 -1.28 -21.01
C SER A 52 -3.38 -1.21 -19.75
N GLY A 53 -2.89 -0.54 -18.71
CA GLY A 53 -3.60 -0.36 -17.42
C GLY A 53 -3.16 -1.31 -16.30
N THR A 54 -2.39 -2.37 -16.58
CA THR A 54 -1.94 -3.31 -15.54
C THR A 54 -0.82 -2.75 -14.67
N TRP A 55 -0.08 -1.76 -15.18
CA TRP A 55 0.95 -1.05 -14.40
C TRP A 55 0.38 -0.41 -13.13
N LEU A 56 -0.84 0.14 -13.18
CA LEU A 56 -1.48 0.71 -11.98
C LEU A 56 -1.80 -0.38 -10.94
N PHE A 57 -2.21 -1.58 -11.39
CA PHE A 57 -2.43 -2.72 -10.50
C PHE A 57 -1.12 -3.19 -9.85
N ILE A 58 -0.03 -3.27 -10.62
CA ILE A 58 1.29 -3.66 -10.12
C ILE A 58 1.83 -2.63 -9.12
N TYR A 59 1.72 -1.33 -9.42
CA TYR A 59 2.14 -0.27 -8.50
C TYR A 59 1.30 -0.26 -7.23
N THR A 60 0.00 -0.47 -7.34
CA THR A 60 -0.91 -0.57 -6.18
C THR A 60 -0.60 -1.78 -5.32
N LEU A 61 -0.33 -2.95 -5.93
CA LEU A 61 0.11 -4.13 -5.19
C LEU A 61 1.44 -3.89 -4.47
N THR A 62 2.40 -3.25 -5.16
CA THR A 62 3.69 -2.87 -4.55
C THR A 62 3.49 -1.93 -3.37
N SER A 63 2.64 -0.92 -3.52
CA SER A 63 2.28 0.05 -2.48
C SER A 63 1.65 -0.62 -1.25
N ILE A 64 0.75 -1.60 -1.47
CA ILE A 64 0.18 -2.45 -0.40
C ILE A 64 1.29 -3.19 0.34
N THR A 65 2.18 -3.88 -0.39
CA THR A 65 3.28 -4.65 0.21
C THR A 65 4.21 -3.75 1.01
N VAL A 66 4.62 -2.60 0.46
CA VAL A 66 5.48 -1.63 1.16
C VAL A 66 4.80 -1.14 2.44
N GLY A 67 3.53 -0.74 2.38
CA GLY A 67 2.77 -0.28 3.56
C GLY A 67 2.63 -1.33 4.65
N LEU A 68 2.38 -2.59 4.28
CA LEU A 68 2.34 -3.71 5.23
C LEU A 68 3.71 -3.94 5.86
N VAL A 69 4.77 -4.02 5.06
CA VAL A 69 6.14 -4.27 5.53
C VAL A 69 6.60 -3.16 6.48
N THR A 70 6.42 -1.88 6.13
CA THR A 70 6.80 -0.76 7.02
C THR A 70 6.01 -0.78 8.31
N SER A 71 4.70 -1.07 8.26
CA SER A 71 3.86 -1.21 9.46
C SER A 71 4.33 -2.35 10.36
N PHE A 72 4.65 -3.52 9.79
CA PHE A 72 5.20 -4.66 10.53
C PHE A 72 6.54 -4.35 11.19
N ILE A 73 7.46 -3.68 10.46
CA ILE A 73 8.74 -3.25 11.01
C ILE A 73 8.51 -2.28 12.19
N LEU A 74 7.54 -1.37 12.10
CA LEU A 74 7.20 -0.43 13.18
C LEU A 74 6.67 -1.15 14.43
N PHE A 75 5.92 -2.25 14.28
CA PHE A 75 5.41 -3.03 15.39
C PHE A 75 6.49 -3.87 16.09
N PHE A 76 7.34 -4.54 15.33
CA PHE A 76 8.12 -5.67 15.85
C PHE A 76 9.64 -5.53 15.71
N SER A 77 10.14 -4.68 14.81
CA SER A 77 11.58 -4.59 14.56
C SER A 77 12.28 -3.62 15.51
N ALA A 78 13.59 -3.83 15.73
CA ALA A 78 14.46 -2.83 16.34
C ALA A 78 14.71 -1.64 15.39
N ASN A 79 14.73 -1.86 14.07
CA ASN A 79 15.12 -0.85 13.07
C ASN A 79 13.93 0.01 12.58
N LYS A 80 13.23 0.64 13.52
CA LYS A 80 11.98 1.39 13.23
C LYS A 80 12.20 2.65 12.40
N GLN A 81 13.37 3.27 12.52
CA GLN A 81 13.73 4.44 11.72
C GLN A 81 13.77 4.12 10.22
N VAL A 82 14.22 2.91 9.86
CA VAL A 82 14.26 2.46 8.45
C VAL A 82 12.84 2.43 7.86
N ALA A 83 11.86 1.92 8.61
CA ALA A 83 10.46 1.93 8.16
C ALA A 83 9.93 3.35 7.92
N MET A 84 10.34 4.32 8.74
CA MET A 84 9.95 5.71 8.55
C MET A 84 10.55 6.32 7.27
N TYR A 85 11.82 6.05 6.98
CA TYR A 85 12.45 6.50 5.74
C TYR A 85 11.83 5.85 4.50
N ILE A 86 11.53 4.56 4.55
CA ILE A 86 10.82 3.86 3.47
C ILE A 86 9.43 4.47 3.28
N THR A 87 8.70 4.75 4.38
CA THR A 87 7.39 5.40 4.32
C THR A 87 7.45 6.79 3.69
N ALA A 88 8.50 7.56 3.97
CA ALA A 88 8.72 8.87 3.35
C ALA A 88 8.99 8.76 1.85
N ALA A 89 9.90 7.87 1.44
CA ALA A 89 10.19 7.62 0.03
C ALA A 89 8.94 7.13 -0.72
N HIS A 90 8.17 6.23 -0.11
CA HIS A 90 6.91 5.74 -0.65
C HIS A 90 5.87 6.85 -0.80
N SER A 91 5.76 7.75 0.18
CA SER A 91 4.86 8.91 0.11
C SER A 91 5.22 9.83 -1.06
N ILE A 92 6.52 10.05 -1.33
CA ILE A 92 6.98 10.85 -2.47
C ILE A 92 6.61 10.17 -3.79
N ALA A 93 6.86 8.86 -3.92
CA ALA A 93 6.49 8.11 -5.13
C ALA A 93 4.97 8.13 -5.36
N ALA A 94 4.18 8.03 -4.28
CA ALA A 94 2.73 8.07 -4.30
C ALA A 94 2.15 9.37 -4.88
N LEU A 95 2.86 10.51 -4.77
CA LEU A 95 2.44 11.80 -5.35
C LEU A 95 2.22 11.74 -6.86
N PHE A 96 2.91 10.83 -7.55
CA PHE A 96 2.84 10.68 -9.00
C PHE A 96 1.86 9.61 -9.46
N LEU A 97 1.32 8.82 -8.52
CA LEU A 97 0.51 7.64 -8.81
C LEU A 97 -0.93 7.75 -8.29
N TYR A 98 -1.14 8.49 -7.21
CA TYR A 98 -2.40 8.51 -6.48
C TYR A 98 -2.96 9.91 -6.27
N THR A 99 -4.25 9.96 -5.92
CA THR A 99 -4.90 11.19 -5.51
C THR A 99 -4.32 11.71 -4.19
N TRP A 100 -4.39 13.03 -4.01
CA TRP A 100 -3.79 13.69 -2.85
C TRP A 100 -4.26 13.14 -1.50
N SER A 101 -5.54 12.79 -1.39
CA SER A 101 -6.11 12.19 -0.17
C SER A 101 -5.44 10.87 0.20
N LEU A 102 -5.17 10.00 -0.78
CA LEU A 102 -4.51 8.72 -0.54
C LEU A 102 -3.04 8.90 -0.19
N VAL A 103 -2.34 9.85 -0.82
CA VAL A 103 -0.95 10.20 -0.47
C VAL A 103 -0.87 10.67 0.99
N LEU A 104 -1.82 11.49 1.45
CA LEU A 104 -1.88 11.91 2.86
C LEU A 104 -2.05 10.72 3.80
N VAL A 105 -2.90 9.75 3.46
CA VAL A 105 -3.09 8.53 4.26
C VAL A 105 -1.79 7.71 4.32
N ILE A 106 -1.06 7.57 3.21
CA ILE A 106 0.25 6.89 3.17
C ILE A 106 1.28 7.63 4.05
N ALA A 107 1.24 8.96 4.07
CA ALA A 107 2.17 9.79 4.83
C ALA A 107 1.83 9.91 6.32
N LEU A 108 0.63 9.53 6.77
CA LEU A 108 0.18 9.70 8.17
C LEU A 108 1.16 9.18 9.23
N PRO A 109 1.83 8.02 9.07
CA PRO A 109 2.80 7.55 10.07
C PRO A 109 3.95 8.55 10.30
N LEU A 110 4.29 9.37 9.31
CA LEU A 110 5.39 10.34 9.37
C LEU A 110 5.15 11.45 10.40
N PHE A 111 3.91 11.70 10.83
CA PHE A 111 3.63 12.58 11.97
C PHE A 111 4.31 12.12 13.27
N PHE A 112 4.69 10.84 13.35
CA PHE A 112 5.39 10.26 14.50
C PHE A 112 6.90 10.14 14.28
N PHE A 113 7.45 10.65 13.17
CA PHE A 113 8.86 10.45 12.79
C PHE A 113 9.84 10.81 13.90
N ASP A 114 9.72 12.01 14.48
CA ASP A 114 10.61 12.46 15.54
C ASP A 114 10.48 11.63 16.82
N LYS A 115 9.26 11.19 17.15
CA LYS A 115 9.00 10.35 18.32
C LYS A 115 9.59 8.95 18.13
N VAL A 116 9.43 8.37 16.94
CA VAL A 116 10.03 7.09 16.60
C VAL A 116 11.56 7.20 16.60
N ARG A 117 12.13 8.23 15.99
CA ARG A 117 13.58 8.45 15.94
C ARG A 117 14.22 8.58 17.32
N LYS A 118 13.60 9.32 18.25
CA LYS A 118 14.13 9.51 19.61
C LYS A 118 14.05 8.25 20.47
N ASN A 119 13.11 7.36 20.17
CA ASN A 119 12.79 6.17 20.97
C ASN A 119 13.27 4.86 20.33
N THR A 120 14.16 4.95 19.34
CA THR A 120 14.78 3.81 18.64
C THR A 120 16.28 3.99 18.70
#